data_AF-R7U5Z2-F1
#
_entry.id   AF-R7U5Z2-F1
#
_cell.length_a   1.000
_cell.length_b   1.000
_cell.length_c   1.000
_cell.angle_alpha   90.00
_cell.angle_beta   90.00
_cell.angle_gamma   90.00
#
_symmetry.space_group_name_H-M   'P 1'
#
loop_
_entity.id
_entity.type
_entity.pdbx_description
1 polymer ?
#
loop_
_entity_poly.entity_id
_entity_poly.type
_entity_poly.pdbx_seq_one_letter_code
_entity_poly.pdbx_strand_id
1 'polypeptide(L)'
;MASKEENGKKYDHPVYKKISRLNGDINRMSRDELKERLESLHLNSRGVKEVLKKRLKAHYKRHRLQTEGLSTEDPQYYDFYLVVDFEATCEDSHTWPHEIIEFPIVVIDGKTHQVVDEFHSYVRPTINPVLTDFCISLTGISQDQVDSSPLFPEVLTSVESWLHRNKYCGKGVRSAFVTDGPWDMSRFMYLQCKHSNLAFPRWANTWVNIRKTYCNFYHFKRTSLRKMLENMGMSFEGRPHCGLDDTRNIARIAQRMLQDGSPLNVNERLFGPKLKSGESLEEVEIEVRGDGSSGLEKDLAALSVTAAASDPESDHEDLLSYYSLQKS
;
A
#
# COMPACT_ATOMS: atom_id res chain seq x y z
N MET A 1 -9.81 18.50 14.78
CA MET A 1 -10.72 17.82 15.73
C MET A 1 -12.15 18.10 15.29
N ALA A 2 -12.69 17.30 14.37
CA ALA A 2 -14.15 17.22 14.20
C ALA A 2 -14.68 16.42 15.39
N SER A 3 -15.57 17.00 16.18
CA SER A 3 -16.02 16.42 17.45
C SER A 3 -16.86 15.15 17.21
N LYS A 4 -16.84 14.21 18.16
CA LYS A 4 -17.67 12.98 18.14
C LYS A 4 -19.18 13.25 17.90
N GLU A 5 -19.65 14.47 18.15
CA GLU A 5 -21.04 14.89 17.90
C GLU A 5 -21.38 15.10 16.41
N GLU A 6 -20.44 15.54 15.57
CA GLU A 6 -20.68 15.69 14.12
C GLU A 6 -20.83 14.34 13.41
N ASN A 7 -20.11 13.31 13.90
CA ASN A 7 -20.18 11.97 13.33
C ASN A 7 -21.50 11.26 13.67
N GLY A 8 -22.15 11.59 14.79
CA GLY A 8 -23.46 11.06 15.18
C GLY A 8 -24.57 11.51 14.23
N LYS A 9 -24.61 12.81 13.89
CA LYS A 9 -25.63 13.39 13.01
C LYS A 9 -25.54 12.92 11.55
N LYS A 10 -24.35 12.48 11.10
CA LYS A 10 -24.13 12.00 9.71
C LYS A 10 -24.94 10.74 9.37
N TYR A 11 -25.31 9.93 10.37
CA TYR A 11 -25.98 8.63 10.18
C TYR A 11 -27.48 8.64 10.53
N ASP A 12 -28.05 9.79 10.88
CA ASP A 12 -29.46 9.90 11.29
C ASP A 12 -30.44 9.75 10.12
N HIS A 13 -29.95 9.81 8.87
CA HIS A 13 -30.80 9.66 7.70
C HIS A 13 -31.39 8.24 7.59
N PRO A 14 -32.70 8.07 7.29
CA PRO A 14 -33.37 6.76 7.17
C PRO A 14 -32.70 5.78 6.21
N VAL A 15 -31.97 6.28 5.19
CA VAL A 15 -31.21 5.45 4.25
C VAL A 15 -30.20 4.53 4.97
N TYR A 16 -29.57 4.99 6.05
CA TYR A 16 -28.56 4.20 6.75
C TYR A 16 -29.18 3.00 7.48
N LYS A 17 -30.42 3.13 7.98
CA LYS A 17 -31.18 1.99 8.52
C LYS A 17 -31.50 0.97 7.41
N LYS A 18 -31.86 1.43 6.20
CA LYS A 18 -32.09 0.56 5.04
C LYS A 18 -30.81 -0.19 4.64
N ILE A 19 -29.68 0.53 4.57
CA ILE A 19 -28.35 -0.04 4.26
C ILE A 19 -27.95 -1.08 5.32
N SER A 20 -28.20 -0.80 6.60
CA SER A 20 -27.90 -1.73 7.69
C SER A 20 -28.68 -3.05 7.58
N ARG A 21 -29.99 -2.97 7.29
CA ARG A 21 -30.82 -4.18 7.05
C ARG A 21 -30.29 -4.99 5.88
N LEU A 22 -30.00 -4.33 4.76
CA LEU A 22 -29.45 -4.96 3.56
C LEU A 22 -28.08 -5.62 3.82
N ASN A 23 -27.21 -4.98 4.61
CA ASN A 23 -25.95 -5.58 5.02
C ASN A 23 -26.17 -6.87 5.84
N GLY A 24 -27.20 -6.90 6.67
CA GLY A 24 -27.63 -8.09 7.40
C GLY A 24 -28.10 -9.21 6.48
N ASP A 25 -28.85 -8.90 5.43
CA ASP A 25 -29.27 -9.87 4.41
C ASP A 25 -28.06 -10.44 3.66
N ILE A 26 -27.15 -9.57 3.20
CA ILE A 26 -25.93 -9.97 2.50
C ILE A 26 -25.03 -10.86 3.38
N ASN A 27 -24.99 -10.63 4.69
CA ASN A 27 -24.22 -11.47 5.62
C ASN A 27 -24.72 -12.92 5.65
N ARG A 28 -26.02 -13.14 5.44
CA ARG A 28 -26.65 -14.47 5.46
C ARG A 28 -26.51 -15.23 4.13
N MET A 29 -26.22 -14.53 3.03
CA MET A 29 -26.07 -15.16 1.72
C MET A 29 -24.91 -16.19 1.71
N SER A 30 -25.13 -17.29 1.02
CA SER A 30 -24.12 -18.25 0.59
C SER A 30 -23.17 -17.63 -0.43
N ARG A 31 -22.06 -18.32 -0.75
CA ARG A 31 -21.11 -17.82 -1.74
C ARG A 31 -21.75 -17.76 -3.14
N ASP A 32 -22.57 -18.74 -3.48
CA ASP A 32 -23.12 -18.86 -4.84
C ASP A 32 -24.26 -17.84 -5.05
N GLU A 33 -25.11 -17.60 -4.05
CA GLU A 33 -26.09 -16.49 -4.07
C GLU A 33 -25.41 -15.11 -4.24
N LEU A 34 -24.24 -14.91 -3.60
CA LEU A 34 -23.47 -13.67 -3.76
C LEU A 34 -22.95 -13.53 -5.20
N LYS A 35 -22.48 -14.62 -5.81
CA LYS A 35 -22.00 -14.62 -7.20
C LYS A 35 -23.11 -14.28 -8.17
N GLU A 36 -24.23 -15.01 -8.08
CA GLU A 36 -25.42 -14.78 -8.91
C GLU A 36 -25.90 -13.33 -8.80
N ARG A 37 -25.94 -12.79 -7.57
CA ARG A 37 -26.34 -11.41 -7.34
C ARG A 37 -25.36 -10.41 -7.96
N LEU A 38 -24.05 -10.62 -7.82
CA LEU A 38 -23.04 -9.75 -8.44
C LEU A 38 -23.12 -9.79 -9.97
N GLU A 39 -23.31 -10.97 -10.55
CA GLU A 39 -23.48 -11.16 -12.00
C GLU A 39 -24.72 -10.45 -12.53
N SER A 40 -25.85 -10.53 -11.81
CA SER A 40 -27.08 -9.80 -12.15
C SER A 40 -26.92 -8.27 -12.15
N LEU A 41 -25.89 -7.76 -11.46
CA LEU A 41 -25.55 -6.34 -11.39
C LEU A 41 -24.40 -5.96 -12.34
N HIS A 42 -23.96 -6.89 -13.20
CA HIS A 42 -22.78 -6.74 -14.05
C HIS A 42 -21.50 -6.39 -13.27
N LEU A 43 -21.41 -6.87 -12.03
CA LEU A 43 -20.23 -6.76 -11.20
C LEU A 43 -19.42 -8.05 -11.27
N ASN A 44 -18.12 -7.94 -11.05
CA ASN A 44 -17.28 -9.12 -11.05
C ASN A 44 -17.63 -10.06 -9.88
N SER A 45 -17.81 -11.35 -10.18
CA SER A 45 -18.19 -12.41 -9.22
C SER A 45 -17.03 -13.31 -8.78
N ARG A 46 -15.77 -12.97 -9.12
CA ARG A 46 -14.57 -13.68 -8.66
C ARG A 46 -14.16 -13.28 -7.25
N GLY A 47 -13.58 -14.25 -6.54
CA GLY A 47 -13.03 -14.13 -5.19
C GLY A 47 -13.74 -14.99 -4.15
N VAL A 48 -13.19 -14.98 -2.94
CA VAL A 48 -13.74 -15.69 -1.79
C VAL A 48 -14.96 -14.96 -1.22
N LYS A 49 -15.75 -15.65 -0.39
CA LYS A 49 -17.03 -15.17 0.15
C LYS A 49 -16.95 -13.75 0.75
N GLU A 50 -15.91 -13.44 1.52
CA GLU A 50 -15.76 -12.12 2.16
C GLU A 50 -15.51 -10.98 1.16
N VAL A 51 -14.75 -11.24 0.09
CA VAL A 51 -14.55 -10.29 -1.01
C VAL A 51 -15.88 -10.02 -1.72
N LEU A 52 -16.66 -11.06 -2.05
CA LEU A 52 -17.96 -10.93 -2.72
C LEU A 52 -18.96 -10.15 -1.85
N LYS A 53 -19.06 -10.48 -0.55
CA LYS A 53 -19.90 -9.75 0.42
C LYS A 53 -19.54 -8.27 0.42
N LYS A 54 -18.25 -7.93 0.54
CA LYS A 54 -17.83 -6.54 0.65
C LYS A 54 -18.15 -5.75 -0.61
N ARG A 55 -17.86 -6.32 -1.78
CA ARG A 55 -18.20 -5.75 -3.09
C ARG A 55 -19.69 -5.43 -3.20
N LEU A 56 -20.55 -6.40 -2.86
CA LEU A 56 -22.00 -6.24 -2.95
C LEU A 56 -22.52 -5.17 -1.97
N LYS A 57 -22.04 -5.17 -0.72
CA LYS A 57 -22.39 -4.14 0.27
C LYS A 57 -21.98 -2.75 -0.18
N ALA A 58 -20.76 -2.61 -0.70
CA ALA A 58 -20.24 -1.33 -1.16
C ALA A 58 -21.05 -0.79 -2.35
N HIS A 59 -21.37 -1.66 -3.33
CA HIS A 59 -22.22 -1.29 -4.46
C HIS A 59 -23.58 -0.76 -4.01
N TYR A 60 -24.31 -1.51 -3.17
CA TYR A 60 -25.62 -1.07 -2.71
C TYR A 60 -25.56 0.17 -1.82
N LYS A 61 -24.55 0.28 -0.95
CA LYS A 61 -24.34 1.49 -0.15
C LYS A 61 -24.19 2.71 -1.06
N ARG A 62 -23.34 2.63 -2.09
CA ARG A 62 -23.11 3.70 -3.06
C ARG A 62 -24.39 4.08 -3.79
N HIS A 63 -25.07 3.09 -4.38
CA HIS A 63 -26.30 3.31 -5.13
C HIS A 63 -27.40 3.96 -4.26
N ARG A 64 -27.59 3.48 -3.03
CA ARG A 64 -28.61 4.03 -2.10
C ARG A 64 -28.31 5.46 -1.67
N LEU A 65 -27.05 5.78 -1.38
CA LEU A 65 -26.65 7.14 -1.03
C LEU A 65 -26.84 8.10 -2.22
N GLN A 66 -26.49 7.65 -3.43
CA GLN A 66 -26.71 8.42 -4.66
C GLN A 66 -28.19 8.69 -4.92
N THR A 67 -29.07 7.69 -4.78
CA THR A 67 -30.52 7.85 -5.00
C THR A 67 -31.17 8.83 -4.03
N GLU A 68 -30.60 9.02 -2.85
CA GLU A 68 -31.14 9.92 -1.82
C GLU A 68 -30.44 11.29 -1.84
N GLY A 69 -29.59 11.58 -2.83
CA GLY A 69 -28.83 12.84 -2.92
C GLY A 69 -27.78 13.01 -1.81
N LEU A 70 -27.47 11.94 -1.08
CA LEU A 70 -26.53 11.91 0.05
C LEU A 70 -25.15 11.39 -0.34
N SER A 71 -24.92 11.19 -1.63
CA SER A 71 -23.58 11.03 -2.16
C SER A 71 -22.83 12.33 -1.88
N THR A 72 -22.11 12.38 -0.76
CA THR A 72 -21.01 13.33 -0.61
C THR A 72 -20.07 13.13 -1.80
N GLU A 73 -19.43 14.19 -2.26
CA GLU A 73 -18.38 14.13 -3.27
C GLU A 73 -17.53 12.87 -3.10
N ASP A 74 -17.22 12.23 -4.23
CA ASP A 74 -16.50 10.95 -4.33
C ASP A 74 -15.40 10.89 -3.27
N PRO A 75 -15.34 9.86 -2.41
CA PRO A 75 -14.51 9.85 -1.20
C PRO A 75 -13.07 10.18 -1.55
N GLN A 76 -12.70 11.46 -1.36
CA GLN A 76 -11.43 12.10 -1.62
C GLN A 76 -10.41 11.27 -2.42
N TYR A 77 -10.77 10.85 -3.63
CA TYR A 77 -9.88 10.04 -4.47
C TYR A 77 -8.71 10.90 -4.94
N TYR A 78 -7.51 10.32 -4.97
CA TYR A 78 -6.38 10.96 -5.62
C TYR A 78 -6.64 10.97 -7.14
N ASP A 79 -6.11 11.97 -7.84
CA ASP A 79 -6.12 12.00 -9.30
C ASP A 79 -5.29 10.83 -9.85
N PHE A 80 -4.18 10.51 -9.18
CA PHE A 80 -3.35 9.35 -9.51
C PHE A 80 -2.87 8.58 -8.28
N TYR A 81 -2.76 7.26 -8.45
CA TYR A 81 -2.09 6.36 -7.52
C TYR A 81 -0.77 5.90 -8.14
N LEU A 82 0.34 6.11 -7.44
CA LEU A 82 1.69 5.80 -7.89
C LEU A 82 2.18 4.56 -7.14
N VAL A 83 1.96 3.39 -7.72
CA VAL A 83 2.34 2.12 -7.09
C VAL A 83 3.83 1.91 -7.25
N VAL A 84 4.54 1.59 -6.16
CA VAL A 84 5.98 1.29 -6.14
C VAL A 84 6.21 0.00 -5.36
N ASP A 85 7.18 -0.79 -5.78
CA ASP A 85 7.75 -1.91 -5.03
C ASP A 85 9.24 -2.01 -5.37
N PHE A 86 10.11 -1.65 -4.44
CA PHE A 86 11.55 -1.63 -4.69
C PHE A 86 12.14 -3.02 -4.54
N GLU A 87 13.07 -3.36 -5.44
CA GLU A 87 14.05 -4.41 -5.13
C GLU A 87 15.31 -3.77 -4.57
N ALA A 88 15.94 -4.47 -3.62
CA ALA A 88 17.15 -4.02 -2.95
C ALA A 88 18.20 -5.13 -2.85
N THR A 89 19.47 -4.74 -2.77
CA THR A 89 20.55 -5.68 -2.43
C THR A 89 20.22 -6.37 -1.11
N CYS A 90 20.41 -7.68 -1.02
CA CYS A 90 20.09 -8.42 0.19
C CYS A 90 21.10 -9.54 0.49
N GLU A 91 21.25 -9.81 1.78
CA GLU A 91 21.96 -10.95 2.36
C GLU A 91 21.12 -11.49 3.53
N ASP A 92 21.44 -12.70 4.00
CA ASP A 92 20.82 -13.33 5.18
C ASP A 92 21.33 -12.69 6.50
N SER A 93 21.25 -11.36 6.60
CA SER A 93 21.70 -10.57 7.75
C SER A 93 20.91 -9.26 7.92
N HIS A 94 20.54 -8.93 9.17
CA HIS A 94 19.67 -7.80 9.52
C HIS A 94 20.31 -6.43 9.40
N THR A 95 21.62 -6.37 9.59
CA THR A 95 22.40 -5.13 9.53
C THR A 95 22.91 -4.83 8.12
N TRP A 96 22.49 -5.63 7.13
CA TRP A 96 22.90 -5.44 5.75
C TRP A 96 22.54 -4.04 5.25
N PRO A 97 23.49 -3.26 4.72
CA PRO A 97 23.22 -1.94 4.18
C PRO A 97 22.55 -2.10 2.81
N HIS A 98 21.24 -2.26 2.82
CA HIS A 98 20.41 -2.42 1.63
C HIS A 98 20.48 -1.18 0.73
N GLU A 99 20.78 -1.39 -0.55
CA GLU A 99 20.69 -0.39 -1.62
C GLU A 99 19.59 -0.78 -2.60
N ILE A 100 18.79 0.19 -3.05
CA ILE A 100 17.78 -0.02 -4.10
C ILE A 100 18.50 -0.40 -5.41
N ILE A 101 18.04 -1.46 -6.06
CA ILE A 101 18.56 -1.96 -7.35
C ILE A 101 17.49 -2.02 -8.45
N GLU A 102 16.22 -1.84 -8.12
CA GLU A 102 15.12 -1.67 -9.08
C GLU A 102 14.12 -0.62 -8.57
N PHE A 103 13.72 0.31 -9.44
CA PHE A 103 12.77 1.38 -9.15
C PHE A 103 11.63 1.41 -10.20
N PRO A 104 10.61 0.56 -10.01
CA PRO A 104 9.38 0.56 -10.82
C PRO A 104 8.33 1.53 -10.27
N ILE A 105 7.56 2.19 -11.14
CA ILE A 105 6.33 2.91 -10.76
C ILE A 105 5.23 2.56 -11.75
N VAL A 106 4.06 2.13 -11.27
CA VAL A 106 2.86 1.94 -12.10
C VAL A 106 1.81 2.97 -11.71
N VAL A 107 1.27 3.70 -12.69
CA VAL A 107 0.31 4.79 -12.46
C VAL A 107 -1.09 4.32 -12.73
N ILE A 108 -1.98 4.48 -11.75
CA ILE A 108 -3.42 4.27 -11.90
C ILE A 108 -4.13 5.62 -11.90
N ASP A 109 -4.95 5.87 -12.91
CA ASP A 109 -5.85 7.01 -12.95
C ASP A 109 -7.01 6.81 -11.95
N GLY A 110 -7.17 7.75 -11.03
CA GLY A 110 -8.10 7.65 -9.91
C GLY A 110 -9.57 7.74 -10.30
N LYS A 111 -9.90 8.18 -11.52
CA LYS A 111 -11.28 8.28 -12.02
C LYS A 111 -11.71 7.04 -12.79
N THR A 112 -10.83 6.54 -13.65
CA THR A 112 -11.08 5.39 -14.52
C THR A 112 -10.67 4.06 -13.89
N HIS A 113 -9.84 4.13 -12.84
CA HIS A 113 -9.20 2.99 -12.18
C HIS A 113 -8.38 2.14 -13.16
N GLN A 114 -7.89 2.71 -14.26
CA GLN A 114 -7.05 2.03 -15.24
C GLN A 114 -5.59 2.38 -15.00
N VAL A 115 -4.70 1.42 -15.30
CA VAL A 115 -3.27 1.73 -15.44
C VAL A 115 -3.10 2.61 -16.68
N VAL A 116 -2.39 3.72 -16.53
CA VAL A 116 -2.23 4.73 -17.59
C VAL A 116 -0.78 4.98 -17.99
N ASP A 117 0.18 4.62 -17.15
CA ASP A 117 1.61 4.79 -17.44
C ASP A 117 2.47 3.91 -16.53
N GLU A 118 3.71 3.68 -16.94
CA GLU A 118 4.72 2.93 -16.18
C GLU A 118 6.09 3.60 -16.32
N PHE A 119 6.82 3.69 -15.21
CA PHE A 119 8.24 4.01 -15.18
C PHE A 119 9.02 2.79 -14.66
N HIS A 120 10.20 2.56 -15.20
CA HIS A 120 11.08 1.50 -14.74
C HIS A 120 12.54 1.90 -14.92
N SER A 121 13.35 1.62 -13.91
CA SER A 121 14.80 1.70 -13.99
C SER A 121 15.43 0.70 -13.03
N TYR A 122 16.46 0.01 -13.48
CA TYR A 122 17.43 -0.58 -12.56
C TYR A 122 18.32 0.52 -11.96
N VAL A 123 18.98 0.21 -10.86
CA VAL A 123 19.83 1.14 -10.12
C VAL A 123 21.15 0.44 -9.77
N ARG A 124 22.27 1.13 -9.99
CA ARG A 124 23.59 0.60 -9.64
C ARG A 124 23.91 0.85 -8.16
N PRO A 125 24.10 -0.21 -7.34
CA PRO A 125 24.54 -0.07 -5.95
C PRO A 125 26.02 0.35 -5.88
N THR A 126 26.39 1.01 -4.79
CA THR A 126 27.72 1.62 -4.58
C THR A 126 28.41 1.18 -3.30
N ILE A 127 27.66 0.75 -2.28
CA ILE A 127 28.19 0.18 -1.04
C ILE A 127 28.51 -1.29 -1.27
N ASN A 128 27.55 -2.04 -1.81
CA ASN A 128 27.69 -3.45 -2.18
C ASN A 128 27.46 -3.61 -3.69
N PRO A 129 28.44 -3.22 -4.54
CA PRO A 129 28.27 -3.23 -5.99
C PRO A 129 28.12 -4.63 -6.58
N VAL A 130 28.65 -5.65 -5.90
CA VAL A 130 28.52 -7.06 -6.31
C VAL A 130 27.31 -7.67 -5.63
N LEU A 131 26.32 -8.10 -6.41
CA LEU A 131 25.13 -8.76 -5.91
C LEU A 131 25.48 -10.15 -5.36
N THR A 132 24.84 -10.53 -4.25
CA THR A 132 24.96 -11.88 -3.71
C THR A 132 24.20 -12.88 -4.60
N ASP A 133 24.62 -14.15 -4.60
CA ASP A 133 23.89 -15.22 -5.31
C ASP A 133 22.43 -15.33 -4.82
N PHE A 134 22.22 -15.08 -3.52
CA PHE A 134 20.87 -15.03 -2.94
C PHE A 134 20.03 -13.91 -3.56
N CYS A 135 20.57 -12.70 -3.68
CA CYS A 135 19.89 -11.56 -4.26
C CYS A 135 19.57 -11.78 -5.74
N ILE A 136 20.52 -12.30 -6.52
CA ILE A 136 20.31 -12.64 -7.94
C ILE A 136 19.24 -13.71 -8.09
N SER A 137 19.29 -14.77 -7.28
CA SER A 137 18.31 -15.86 -7.32
C SER A 137 16.91 -15.38 -6.93
N LEU A 138 16.81 -14.56 -5.87
CA LEU A 138 15.55 -14.01 -5.39
C LEU A 138 14.95 -13.08 -6.45
N THR A 139 15.66 -12.00 -6.82
CA THR A 139 15.12 -10.91 -7.64
C THR A 139 15.14 -11.19 -9.14
N GLY A 140 16.04 -12.08 -9.58
CA GLY A 140 16.29 -12.32 -11.01
C GLY A 140 17.10 -11.22 -11.69
N ILE A 141 17.56 -10.21 -10.94
CA ILE A 141 18.42 -9.14 -11.45
C ILE A 141 19.85 -9.67 -11.53
N SER A 142 20.43 -9.59 -12.72
CA SER A 142 21.82 -9.99 -12.97
C SER A 142 22.82 -8.89 -12.62
N GLN A 143 24.07 -9.28 -12.39
CA GLN A 143 25.17 -8.35 -12.16
C GLN A 143 25.34 -7.35 -13.32
N ASP A 144 25.28 -7.82 -14.56
CA ASP A 144 25.42 -6.97 -15.76
C ASP A 144 24.33 -5.88 -15.84
N GLN A 145 23.11 -6.18 -15.37
CA GLN A 145 22.03 -5.20 -15.31
C GLN A 145 22.36 -4.07 -14.33
N VAL A 146 22.81 -4.37 -13.11
CA VAL A 146 23.15 -3.32 -12.15
C VAL A 146 24.43 -2.58 -12.55
N ASP A 147 25.43 -3.26 -13.13
CA ASP A 147 26.68 -2.62 -13.57
C ASP A 147 26.44 -1.55 -14.65
N SER A 148 25.54 -1.85 -15.58
CA SER A 148 25.16 -0.95 -16.68
C SER A 148 24.12 0.10 -16.30
N SER A 149 23.62 0.07 -15.06
CA SER A 149 22.56 0.96 -14.59
C SER A 149 23.06 2.34 -14.14
N PRO A 150 22.20 3.37 -14.21
CA PRO A 150 22.44 4.66 -13.59
C PRO A 150 22.54 4.56 -12.05
N LEU A 151 23.23 5.54 -11.44
CA LEU A 151 23.27 5.66 -9.98
C LEU A 151 21.92 6.15 -9.44
N PHE A 152 21.62 5.84 -8.18
CA PHE A 152 20.35 6.25 -7.55
C PHE A 152 20.00 7.74 -7.70
N PRO A 153 20.92 8.72 -7.51
CA PRO A 153 20.58 10.13 -7.70
C PRO A 153 20.09 10.47 -9.12
N GLU A 154 20.63 9.79 -10.14
CA GLU A 154 20.23 9.98 -11.54
C GLU A 154 18.86 9.38 -11.81
N VAL A 155 18.58 8.20 -11.22
CA VAL A 155 17.25 7.56 -11.30
C VAL A 155 16.21 8.40 -10.59
N LEU A 156 16.51 8.90 -9.38
CA LEU A 156 15.59 9.77 -8.64
C LEU A 156 15.27 11.04 -9.43
N THR A 157 16.28 11.67 -10.03
CA THR A 157 16.09 12.84 -10.92
C THR A 157 15.22 12.49 -12.12
N SER A 158 15.40 11.29 -12.69
CA SER A 158 14.61 10.80 -13.83
C SER A 158 13.15 10.55 -13.44
N VAL A 159 12.90 9.96 -12.27
CA VAL A 159 11.56 9.76 -11.68
C VAL A 159 10.87 11.11 -11.48
N GLU A 160 11.52 12.07 -10.81
CA GLU A 160 10.91 13.38 -10.54
C GLU A 160 10.63 14.15 -11.83
N SER A 161 11.55 14.09 -12.80
CA SER A 161 11.35 14.67 -14.12
C SER A 161 10.19 14.02 -14.87
N TRP A 162 10.07 12.69 -14.81
CA TRP A 162 8.98 11.95 -15.44
C TRP A 162 7.62 12.26 -14.80
N LEU A 163 7.53 12.27 -13.46
CA LEU A 163 6.32 12.65 -12.73
C LEU A 163 5.86 14.07 -13.09
N HIS A 164 6.79 15.02 -13.17
CA HIS A 164 6.48 16.41 -13.52
C HIS A 164 6.05 16.55 -14.99
N ARG A 165 6.80 15.95 -15.93
CA ARG A 165 6.49 16.03 -17.37
C ARG A 165 5.11 15.46 -17.70
N ASN A 166 4.74 14.36 -17.05
CA ASN A 166 3.46 13.69 -17.27
C ASN A 166 2.33 14.22 -16.37
N LYS A 167 2.59 15.24 -15.54
CA LYS A 167 1.61 15.88 -14.64
C LYS A 167 0.96 14.92 -13.65
N TYR A 168 1.72 13.90 -13.21
CA TYR A 168 1.33 13.04 -12.09
C TYR A 168 1.63 13.68 -10.73
N CYS A 169 2.23 14.86 -10.72
CA CYS A 169 2.41 15.69 -9.53
C CYS A 169 2.29 17.17 -9.91
N GLY A 170 2.33 18.05 -8.90
CA GLY A 170 2.33 19.50 -9.09
C GLY A 170 1.06 20.18 -8.60
N LYS A 171 0.93 21.47 -8.93
CA LYS A 171 -0.15 22.31 -8.41
C LYS A 171 -1.51 21.84 -8.92
N GLY A 172 -2.41 21.50 -7.99
CA GLY A 172 -3.77 21.09 -8.30
C GLY A 172 -3.93 19.61 -8.67
N VAL A 173 -2.85 18.83 -8.67
CA VAL A 173 -2.88 17.38 -8.84
C VAL A 173 -2.62 16.71 -7.48
N ARG A 174 -3.54 15.85 -7.06
CA ARG A 174 -3.41 15.04 -5.85
C ARG A 174 -2.98 13.64 -6.25
N SER A 175 -1.79 13.25 -5.82
CA SER A 175 -1.30 11.88 -6.04
C SER A 175 -0.89 11.25 -4.73
N ALA A 176 -1.00 9.93 -4.66
CA ALA A 176 -0.53 9.16 -3.51
C ALA A 176 0.33 7.99 -3.98
N PHE A 177 1.48 7.82 -3.33
CA PHE A 177 2.26 6.60 -3.48
C PHE A 177 1.56 5.43 -2.78
N VAL A 178 1.64 4.25 -3.37
CA VAL A 178 1.04 3.01 -2.88
C VAL A 178 2.10 1.92 -2.83
N THR A 179 2.19 1.20 -1.71
CA THR A 179 3.24 0.21 -1.45
C THR A 179 2.65 -1.06 -0.84
N ASP A 180 3.33 -2.20 -0.98
CA ASP A 180 2.94 -3.49 -0.37
C ASP A 180 3.50 -3.68 1.05
N GLY A 181 3.28 -2.68 1.90
CA GLY A 181 3.82 -2.66 3.26
C GLY A 181 4.54 -1.35 3.56
N PRO A 182 5.14 -1.22 4.75
CA PRO A 182 5.79 0.04 5.15
C PRO A 182 7.18 0.24 4.54
N TRP A 183 7.84 -0.84 4.13
CA TRP A 183 9.29 -0.86 4.00
C TRP A 183 9.87 -0.12 2.81
N ASP A 184 9.16 -0.09 1.69
CA ASP A 184 9.62 0.64 0.50
C ASP A 184 10.01 2.07 0.85
N MET A 185 9.13 2.75 1.59
CA MET A 185 9.35 4.14 1.99
C MET A 185 10.14 4.21 3.31
N SER A 186 9.78 3.42 4.32
CA SER A 186 10.35 3.57 5.67
C SER A 186 11.74 3.00 5.84
N ARG A 187 12.15 2.07 4.97
CA ARG A 187 13.45 1.38 5.03
C ARG A 187 14.25 1.63 3.76
N PHE A 188 13.81 1.13 2.61
CA PHE A 188 14.63 1.14 1.39
C PHE A 188 14.89 2.55 0.86
N MET A 189 13.83 3.33 0.61
CA MET A 189 13.96 4.72 0.17
C MET A 189 14.71 5.58 1.19
N TYR A 190 14.45 5.38 2.49
CA TYR A 190 15.10 6.12 3.57
C TYR A 190 16.61 5.85 3.62
N LEU A 191 17.00 4.57 3.68
CA LEU A 191 18.41 4.15 3.70
C LEU A 191 19.11 4.61 2.43
N GLN A 192 18.49 4.44 1.26
CA GLN A 192 19.09 4.84 -0.01
C GLN A 192 19.35 6.35 -0.07
N CYS A 193 18.42 7.19 0.42
CA CYS A 193 18.65 8.64 0.52
C CYS A 193 19.82 8.95 1.47
N LYS A 194 19.91 8.27 2.61
CA LYS A 194 21.02 8.43 3.56
C LYS A 194 22.36 8.04 2.94
N HIS A 195 22.43 6.88 2.27
CA HIS A 195 23.62 6.38 1.57
C HIS A 195 24.07 7.32 0.45
N SER A 196 23.11 7.90 -0.27
CA SER A 196 23.37 8.81 -1.39
C SER A 196 23.61 10.27 -0.96
N ASN A 197 23.58 10.55 0.35
CA ASN A 197 23.62 11.91 0.92
C ASN A 197 22.58 12.86 0.28
N LEU A 198 21.35 12.37 0.10
CA LEU A 198 20.24 13.11 -0.48
C LEU A 198 19.20 13.46 0.59
N ALA A 199 18.57 14.63 0.43
CA ALA A 199 17.40 14.96 1.23
C ALA A 199 16.25 14.00 0.90
N PHE A 200 15.58 13.49 1.94
CA PHE A 200 14.44 12.60 1.75
C PHE A 200 13.30 13.33 1.03
N PRO A 201 12.79 12.83 -0.12
CA PRO A 201 11.80 13.54 -0.89
C PRO A 201 10.48 13.72 -0.15
N ARG A 202 9.91 14.93 -0.19
CA ARG A 202 8.66 15.24 0.53
C ARG A 202 7.49 14.35 0.10
N TRP A 203 7.45 13.95 -1.17
CA TRP A 203 6.40 13.09 -1.72
C TRP A 203 6.48 11.64 -1.19
N ALA A 204 7.66 11.19 -0.74
CA ALA A 204 7.87 9.85 -0.17
C ALA A 204 7.51 9.79 1.32
N ASN A 205 7.21 10.92 1.96
CA ASN A 205 6.97 11.00 3.40
C ASN A 205 5.64 10.35 3.82
N THR A 206 4.69 10.20 2.89
CA THR A 206 3.38 9.59 3.14
C THR A 206 2.99 8.66 2.02
N TRP A 207 2.40 7.53 2.37
CA TRP A 207 1.96 6.55 1.38
C TRP A 207 0.70 5.80 1.84
N VAL A 208 0.11 5.10 0.89
CA VAL A 208 -0.92 4.09 1.13
C VAL A 208 -0.24 2.73 1.25
N ASN A 209 -0.19 2.19 2.46
CA ASN A 209 0.10 0.78 2.65
C ASN A 209 -1.13 -0.03 2.25
N ILE A 210 -1.06 -0.67 1.08
CA ILE A 210 -2.20 -1.38 0.50
C ILE A 210 -2.59 -2.60 1.33
N ARG A 211 -1.64 -3.29 2.00
CA ARG A 211 -1.93 -4.43 2.88
C ARG A 211 -2.87 -4.03 4.00
N LYS A 212 -2.60 -2.90 4.66
CA LYS A 212 -3.47 -2.36 5.73
C LYS A 212 -4.86 -2.06 5.20
N THR A 213 -4.95 -1.35 4.08
CA THR A 213 -6.24 -1.00 3.48
C THR A 213 -7.01 -2.25 3.03
N TYR A 214 -6.34 -3.23 2.44
CA TYR A 214 -6.92 -4.49 1.99
C TYR A 214 -7.51 -5.27 3.17
N CYS A 215 -6.72 -5.48 4.23
CA CYS A 215 -7.13 -6.21 5.42
C CYS A 215 -8.33 -5.54 6.09
N ASN A 216 -8.29 -4.22 6.24
CA ASN A 216 -9.39 -3.45 6.83
C ASN A 216 -10.67 -3.48 5.98
N PHE A 217 -10.52 -3.34 4.66
CA PHE A 217 -11.67 -3.27 3.77
C PHE A 217 -12.38 -4.62 3.64
N TYR A 218 -11.64 -5.70 3.40
CA TYR A 218 -12.22 -7.03 3.20
C TYR A 218 -12.30 -7.88 4.47
N HIS A 219 -11.88 -7.35 5.62
CA HIS A 219 -11.89 -8.03 6.93
C HIS A 219 -11.01 -9.29 6.98
N PHE A 220 -9.81 -9.21 6.41
CA PHE A 220 -8.78 -10.24 6.54
C PHE A 220 -7.76 -9.88 7.63
N LYS A 221 -7.07 -10.91 8.14
CA LYS A 221 -5.82 -10.73 8.91
C LYS A 221 -4.67 -10.41 7.95
N ARG A 222 -3.50 -10.03 8.51
CA ARG A 222 -2.25 -9.79 7.77
C ARG A 222 -2.02 -10.92 6.75
N THR A 223 -1.69 -10.54 5.52
CA THR A 223 -1.66 -11.45 4.37
C THR A 223 -0.61 -11.00 3.34
N SER A 224 -0.13 -11.92 2.50
CA SER A 224 0.87 -11.66 1.45
C SER A 224 0.23 -11.17 0.15
N LEU A 225 1.04 -10.60 -0.75
CA LEU A 225 0.64 -10.20 -2.11
C LEU A 225 -0.09 -11.32 -2.85
N ARG A 226 0.53 -12.51 -2.90
CA ARG A 226 -0.05 -13.71 -3.54
C ARG A 226 -1.42 -14.05 -2.95
N LYS A 227 -1.55 -13.99 -1.62
CA LYS A 227 -2.81 -14.33 -0.96
C LYS A 227 -3.90 -13.29 -1.18
N MET A 228 -3.55 -12.00 -1.30
CA MET A 228 -4.49 -10.95 -1.71
C MET A 228 -5.05 -11.23 -3.12
N LEU A 229 -4.18 -11.56 -4.08
CA LEU A 229 -4.60 -11.94 -5.45
C LEU A 229 -5.53 -13.16 -5.44
N GLU A 230 -5.12 -14.25 -4.77
CA GLU A 230 -5.92 -15.49 -4.67
C GLU A 230 -7.30 -15.24 -4.09
N ASN A 231 -7.38 -14.48 -2.99
CA ASN A 231 -8.64 -14.13 -2.34
C ASN A 231 -9.56 -13.32 -3.27
N MET A 232 -8.99 -12.53 -4.17
CA MET A 232 -9.73 -11.80 -5.21
C MET A 232 -10.06 -12.64 -6.45
N GLY A 233 -9.60 -13.89 -6.52
CA GLY A 233 -9.75 -14.77 -7.66
C GLY A 233 -8.87 -14.37 -8.84
N MET A 234 -7.67 -13.83 -8.56
CA MET A 234 -6.63 -13.48 -9.51
C MET A 234 -5.40 -14.37 -9.28
N SER A 235 -4.62 -14.60 -10.33
CA SER A 235 -3.29 -15.20 -10.26
C SER A 235 -2.22 -14.12 -10.32
N PHE A 236 -1.04 -14.41 -9.76
CA PHE A 236 0.15 -13.62 -10.01
C PHE A 236 0.52 -13.65 -11.49
N GLU A 237 0.90 -12.51 -12.05
CA GLU A 237 1.35 -12.36 -13.44
C GLU A 237 2.82 -11.91 -13.46
N GLY A 238 3.67 -12.60 -14.23
CA GLY A 238 5.11 -12.31 -14.28
C GLY A 238 5.94 -13.14 -13.29
N ARG A 239 7.12 -12.62 -12.94
CA ARG A 239 8.07 -13.28 -12.02
C ARG A 239 7.96 -12.64 -10.62
N PRO A 240 7.71 -13.42 -9.55
CA PRO A 240 7.80 -12.90 -8.18
C PRO A 240 9.20 -12.32 -7.89
N HIS A 241 9.28 -11.20 -7.16
CA HIS A 241 10.51 -10.44 -6.85
C HIS A 241 11.20 -9.83 -8.06
N CYS A 242 10.52 -9.77 -9.21
CA CYS A 242 10.83 -8.76 -10.21
C CYS A 242 10.01 -7.54 -9.81
N GLY A 243 10.67 -6.44 -9.43
CA GLY A 243 10.00 -5.29 -8.83
C GLY A 243 8.88 -4.75 -9.72
N LEU A 244 9.11 -4.70 -11.06
CA LEU A 244 8.07 -4.26 -11.99
C LEU A 244 6.85 -5.19 -12.03
N ASP A 245 7.06 -6.51 -12.00
CA ASP A 245 5.96 -7.48 -12.03
C ASP A 245 5.19 -7.46 -10.71
N ASP A 246 5.87 -7.37 -9.56
CA ASP A 246 5.22 -7.19 -8.27
C ASP A 246 4.42 -5.88 -8.23
N THR A 247 5.00 -4.76 -8.69
CA THR A 247 4.33 -3.45 -8.80
C THR A 247 3.07 -3.53 -9.66
N ARG A 248 3.10 -4.23 -10.80
CA ARG A 248 1.91 -4.46 -11.64
C ARG A 248 0.84 -5.29 -10.93
N ASN A 249 1.23 -6.31 -10.17
CA ASN A 249 0.28 -7.10 -9.39
C ASN A 249 -0.35 -6.30 -8.24
N ILE A 250 0.43 -5.47 -7.56
CA ILE A 250 -0.07 -4.53 -6.55
C ILE A 250 -1.04 -3.54 -7.22
N ALA A 251 -0.72 -3.04 -8.42
CA ALA A 251 -1.62 -2.19 -9.17
C ALA A 251 -2.95 -2.89 -9.51
N ARG A 252 -2.93 -4.16 -9.94
CA ARG A 252 -4.14 -4.96 -10.17
C ARG A 252 -5.01 -5.09 -8.91
N ILE A 253 -4.40 -5.25 -7.73
CA ILE A 253 -5.10 -5.22 -6.44
C ILE A 253 -5.71 -3.84 -6.17
N ALA A 254 -4.93 -2.76 -6.36
CA ALA A 254 -5.39 -1.39 -6.14
C ALA A 254 -6.59 -1.04 -7.04
N GLN A 255 -6.50 -1.35 -8.34
CA GLN A 255 -7.61 -1.17 -9.29
C GLN A 255 -8.86 -1.90 -8.82
N ARG A 256 -8.71 -3.15 -8.39
CA ARG A 256 -9.81 -3.96 -7.87
C ARG A 256 -10.44 -3.35 -6.62
N MET A 257 -9.62 -2.90 -5.69
CA MET A 257 -10.07 -2.26 -4.45
C MET A 257 -10.84 -0.97 -4.74
N LEU A 258 -10.35 -0.13 -5.65
CA LEU A 258 -11.03 1.10 -6.08
C LEU A 258 -12.39 0.79 -6.72
N GLN A 259 -12.45 -0.18 -7.63
CA GLN A 259 -13.70 -0.65 -8.25
C GLN A 259 -14.71 -1.19 -7.22
N ASP A 260 -14.21 -1.90 -6.20
CA ASP A 260 -15.03 -2.40 -5.09
C ASP A 260 -15.47 -1.28 -4.13
N GLY A 261 -14.96 -0.05 -4.27
CA GLY A 261 -15.30 1.11 -3.45
C GLY A 261 -14.47 1.25 -2.17
N SER A 262 -13.28 0.65 -2.13
CA SER A 262 -12.33 0.88 -1.06
C SER A 262 -11.68 2.26 -1.19
N PRO A 263 -11.60 3.05 -0.12
CA PRO A 263 -10.83 4.29 -0.12
C PRO A 263 -9.34 3.95 0.05
N LEU A 264 -8.55 4.12 -1.01
CA LEU A 264 -7.09 4.04 -0.92
C LEU A 264 -6.54 5.38 -0.41
N ASN A 265 -6.74 5.66 0.87
CA ASN A 265 -6.24 6.90 1.49
C ASN A 265 -4.87 6.67 2.12
N VAL A 266 -4.04 7.73 2.15
CA VAL A 266 -2.78 7.72 2.91
C VAL A 266 -3.06 7.24 4.33
N ASN A 267 -2.32 6.22 4.76
CA ASN A 267 -2.52 5.55 6.03
C ASN A 267 -1.20 5.27 6.77
N GLU A 268 -0.07 5.69 6.21
CA GLU A 268 1.25 5.64 6.82
C GLU A 268 2.05 6.90 6.47
N ARG A 269 2.99 7.24 7.36
CA ARG A 269 3.86 8.40 7.26
C ARG A 269 5.19 8.12 7.94
N LEU A 270 6.27 8.66 7.36
CA LEU A 270 7.56 8.77 8.01
C LEU A 270 7.60 10.02 8.91
N PHE A 271 7.69 9.83 10.23
CA PHE A 271 7.94 10.93 11.14
C PHE A 271 9.45 11.18 11.24
N GLY A 272 9.86 12.45 11.14
CA GLY A 272 11.22 12.84 11.52
C GLY A 272 11.43 12.69 13.03
N PRO A 273 12.68 12.69 13.51
CA PRO A 273 12.96 12.54 14.93
C PRO A 273 12.26 13.64 15.74
N LYS A 274 11.61 13.26 16.84
CA LYS A 274 11.22 14.23 17.86
C LYS A 274 12.49 14.66 18.57
N LEU A 275 12.95 15.89 18.33
CA LEU A 275 13.94 16.50 19.21
C LEU A 275 13.33 16.56 20.62
N LYS A 276 13.79 15.68 21.52
CA LYS A 276 13.70 15.98 22.95
C LYS A 276 14.58 17.20 23.17
N SER A 277 14.07 18.21 23.86
CA SER A 277 14.83 19.42 24.15
C SER A 277 16.14 19.06 24.85
N GLY A 278 17.28 19.19 24.17
CA GLY A 278 18.61 19.09 24.77
C GLY A 278 19.54 17.94 24.31
N GLU A 279 19.17 17.10 23.35
CA GLU A 279 20.03 15.98 22.88
C GLU A 279 20.59 16.20 21.47
N SER A 280 21.84 15.73 21.23
CA SER A 280 22.54 15.82 19.94
C SER A 280 22.07 14.77 18.93
N LEU A 281 22.27 15.08 17.64
CA LEU A 281 21.68 14.47 16.43
C LEU A 281 21.98 12.98 16.15
N GLU A 282 22.53 12.19 17.07
CA GLU A 282 23.16 10.91 16.71
C GLU A 282 22.27 9.65 16.75
N GLU A 283 21.04 9.71 17.28
CA GLU A 283 20.12 8.56 17.21
C GLU A 283 18.73 8.99 16.73
N VAL A 284 18.40 8.60 15.50
CA VAL A 284 17.14 8.95 14.82
C VAL A 284 16.20 7.75 14.86
N GLU A 285 15.24 7.76 15.77
CA GLU A 285 14.11 6.81 15.76
C GLU A 285 13.08 7.22 14.70
N ILE A 286 12.77 6.30 13.79
CA ILE A 286 11.70 6.44 12.80
C ILE A 286 10.42 5.84 13.37
N GLU A 287 9.39 6.66 13.54
CA GLU A 287 8.06 6.16 13.87
C GLU A 287 7.21 6.09 12.59
N VAL A 288 6.50 4.98 12.36
CA VAL A 288 5.45 4.87 11.34
C VAL A 288 4.09 4.82 12.05
N ARG A 289 3.34 5.93 12.03
CA ARG A 289 1.98 5.96 12.61
C ARG A 289 0.93 5.88 11.50
N GLY A 290 -0.09 5.05 11.71
CA GLY A 290 -1.29 5.05 10.88
C GLY A 290 -2.40 5.89 11.48
N ASP A 291 -3.21 6.51 10.62
CA ASP A 291 -4.31 7.38 11.06
C ASP A 291 -5.43 6.51 11.66
N GLY A 292 -5.61 6.62 12.98
CA GLY A 292 -6.57 5.83 13.74
C GLY A 292 -7.99 6.29 13.47
N SER A 293 -8.71 5.62 12.57
CA SER A 293 -10.15 5.79 12.42
C SER A 293 -10.86 4.44 12.16
N SER A 294 -11.31 3.80 13.24
CA SER A 294 -12.68 3.27 13.40
C SER A 294 -12.78 2.52 14.72
N GLY A 295 -13.72 2.93 15.57
CA GLY A 295 -13.97 2.32 16.87
C GLY A 295 -14.37 0.85 16.77
N LEU A 296 -13.60 0.03 17.49
CA LEU A 296 -13.97 -1.25 18.09
C LEU A 296 -13.15 -1.35 19.38
N GLU A 297 -13.36 -0.38 20.28
CA GLU A 297 -12.98 -0.51 21.69
C GLU A 297 -13.86 -1.60 22.30
N LYS A 298 -13.32 -2.82 22.45
CA LYS A 298 -13.45 -3.59 23.71
C LYS A 298 -12.68 -4.92 23.83
N ASP A 299 -12.00 -5.44 22.81
CA ASP A 299 -11.33 -6.76 22.93
C ASP A 299 -9.81 -6.77 22.70
N LEU A 300 -9.09 -5.75 23.18
CA LEU A 300 -7.62 -5.79 23.29
C LEU A 300 -7.15 -5.19 24.63
N ALA A 301 -7.52 -5.85 25.72
CA ALA A 301 -6.89 -5.68 27.03
C ALA A 301 -6.05 -6.92 27.34
N ALA A 302 -5.01 -7.17 26.54
CA ALA A 302 -3.88 -8.05 26.84
C ALA A 302 -2.85 -7.94 25.69
N LEU A 303 -2.14 -6.81 25.64
CA LEU A 303 -0.82 -6.63 25.00
C LEU A 303 -0.43 -5.16 25.22
N SER A 304 -0.13 -4.83 26.47
CA SER A 304 0.60 -3.61 26.79
C SER A 304 2.05 -3.82 26.36
N VAL A 305 2.40 -3.38 25.16
CA VAL A 305 3.80 -3.15 24.80
C VAL A 305 4.08 -1.67 25.08
N THR A 306 4.71 -1.43 26.23
CA THR A 306 5.48 -0.20 26.45
C THR A 306 6.72 -0.29 25.57
N ALA A 307 6.74 0.43 24.45
CA ALA A 307 7.94 0.55 23.61
C ALA A 307 8.88 1.60 24.22
N ALA A 308 9.75 1.15 25.11
CA ALA A 308 11.06 1.74 25.36
C ALA A 308 12.06 0.72 24.84
N ALA A 309 12.86 1.10 23.82
CA ALA A 309 13.63 0.22 22.95
C ALA A 309 12.75 -0.79 22.19
N SER A 310 12.63 -0.63 20.86
CA SER A 310 12.12 -1.69 20.00
C SER A 310 13.03 -2.91 20.14
N ASP A 311 12.44 -4.04 20.51
CA ASP A 311 13.14 -5.31 20.67
C ASP A 311 13.69 -5.77 19.31
N PRO A 312 15.02 -5.87 19.12
CA PRO A 312 15.65 -6.25 17.86
C PRO A 312 15.16 -7.61 17.33
N GLU A 313 14.67 -8.51 18.19
CA GLU A 313 14.10 -9.80 17.78
C GLU A 313 12.74 -9.66 17.06
N SER A 314 11.95 -8.63 17.40
CA SER A 314 10.63 -8.42 16.77
C SER A 314 10.72 -7.81 15.37
N ASP A 315 11.66 -6.88 15.18
CA ASP A 315 12.00 -6.36 13.84
C ASP A 315 12.67 -7.46 13.00
N HIS A 316 13.39 -8.39 13.64
CA HIS A 316 14.04 -9.51 12.98
C HIS A 316 13.06 -10.54 12.43
N GLU A 317 12.05 -10.94 13.21
CA GLU A 317 10.95 -11.78 12.74
C GLU A 317 10.15 -11.10 11.64
N ASP A 318 9.86 -9.80 11.74
CA ASP A 318 9.11 -9.10 10.70
C ASP A 318 9.94 -8.94 9.42
N LEU A 319 11.28 -8.91 9.54
CA LEU A 319 12.18 -8.84 8.40
C LEU A 319 12.28 -10.14 7.61
N LEU A 320 12.56 -11.21 8.33
CA LEU A 320 12.54 -12.54 7.78
C LEU A 320 11.14 -12.93 7.35
N SER A 321 10.09 -12.45 8.01
CA SER A 321 8.69 -12.60 7.57
C SER A 321 8.42 -11.85 6.28
N TYR A 322 8.92 -10.63 6.07
CA TYR A 322 8.80 -9.96 4.78
C TYR A 322 9.47 -10.77 3.65
N TYR A 323 10.72 -11.19 3.84
CA TYR A 323 11.43 -12.04 2.86
C TYR A 323 10.84 -13.46 2.75
N SER A 324 10.24 -14.01 3.81
CA SER A 324 9.57 -15.32 3.84
C SER A 324 8.19 -15.28 3.20
N LEU A 325 7.43 -14.19 3.39
CA LEU A 325 6.17 -13.90 2.70
C LEU A 325 6.40 -13.61 1.22
N GLN A 326 7.58 -13.10 0.88
CA GLN A 326 8.05 -12.98 -0.49
C GLN A 326 8.36 -14.37 -1.08
N LYS A 327 9.08 -15.26 -0.38
CA LYS A 327 9.35 -16.64 -0.84
C LYS A 327 8.10 -17.52 -1.08
N SER A 328 6.91 -17.15 -0.59
CA SER A 328 5.66 -17.98 -0.59
C SER A 328 4.66 -17.67 -1.68
#